data_AF-A0A7W8P9H3-F1
#
_entry.id   AF-A0A7W8P9H3-F1
#
_cell.length_a   1.000
_cell.length_b   1.000
_cell.length_c   1.000
_cell.angle_alpha   90.00
_cell.angle_beta   90.00
_cell.angle_gamma   90.00
#
_symmetry.space_group_name_H-M   'P 1'
#
loop_
_entity.id
_entity.type
_entity.pdbx_description
1 polymer ?
#
loop_
_entity_poly.entity_id
_entity_poly.type
_entity_poly.pdbx_seq_one_letter_code
_entity_poly.pdbx_strand_id
1 'polypeptide(L)'
;MPPQTDLHYFGDEGERLPMMFNFRVNQNTFYTLATGNTKPLKDALLATKPRPPSAQWGVFLRNHDELDLGRLTPAQRAAVFAAYRGATRLN
;
A
#
# COMPACT_ATOMS: atom_id res chain seq x y z
N MET A 1 -10.34 -3.38 0.71
CA MET A 1 -11.04 -2.40 1.57
C MET A 1 -10.63 -0.97 1.22
N PRO A 2 -11.58 -0.04 1.00
CA PRO A 2 -11.36 1.41 0.91
C PRO A 2 -10.68 1.99 2.16
N PRO A 3 -9.91 3.09 2.09
CA PRO A 3 -9.23 3.64 3.25
C PRO A 3 -10.21 4.10 4.34
N GLN A 4 -11.40 4.62 3.98
CA GLN A 4 -12.42 4.98 4.97
C GLN A 4 -12.84 3.80 5.86
N THR A 5 -12.85 2.58 5.31
CA THR A 5 -13.22 1.40 6.09
C THR A 5 -12.08 0.95 6.99
N ASP A 6 -10.83 1.14 6.56
CA ASP A 6 -9.65 0.79 7.34
C ASP A 6 -9.51 1.72 8.58
N LEU A 7 -9.94 2.99 8.47
CA LEU A 7 -9.86 3.95 9.58
C LEU A 7 -10.78 3.64 10.76
N HIS A 8 -11.94 3.01 10.53
CA HIS A 8 -12.88 2.62 11.60
C HIS A 8 -12.27 1.62 12.61
N TYR A 9 -11.22 0.90 12.21
CA TYR A 9 -10.52 -0.03 13.09
C TYR A 9 -9.63 0.67 14.12
N PHE A 10 -9.25 1.94 13.89
CA PHE A 10 -8.61 2.76 14.93
C PHE A 10 -9.61 3.15 16.03
N GLY A 11 -10.90 3.20 15.71
CA GLY A 11 -11.89 3.89 16.55
C GLY A 11 -11.86 5.39 16.32
N ASP A 12 -12.93 6.09 16.71
CA ASP A 12 -13.05 7.53 16.45
C ASP A 12 -12.04 8.32 17.31
N GLU A 13 -11.71 7.83 18.50
CA GLU A 13 -10.77 8.44 19.45
C GLU A 13 -9.44 7.67 19.54
N GLY A 14 -9.24 6.66 18.69
CA GLY A 14 -8.05 5.80 18.72
C GLY A 14 -8.08 4.77 19.85
N GLU A 15 -9.28 4.42 20.32
CA GLU A 15 -9.53 3.54 21.47
C GLU A 15 -9.49 2.05 21.12
N ARG A 16 -9.28 1.69 19.85
CA ARG A 16 -9.26 0.31 19.36
C ARG A 16 -7.86 -0.15 19.00
N LEU A 17 -7.58 -0.44 17.73
CA LEU A 17 -6.25 -0.89 17.32
C LEU A 17 -5.27 0.29 17.38
N PRO A 18 -4.16 0.23 18.12
CA PRO A 18 -3.18 1.32 18.14
C PRO A 18 -2.37 1.39 16.85
N MET A 19 -2.26 0.28 16.11
CA MET A 19 -1.48 0.20 14.88
C MET A 19 -2.13 -0.72 13.84
N MET A 20 -2.03 -0.33 12.57
CA MET A 20 -2.47 -1.12 11.42
C MET A 20 -1.51 -1.01 10.24
N PHE A 21 -1.39 -2.05 9.41
CA PHE A 21 -0.56 -1.98 8.20
C PHE A 21 -1.18 -1.11 7.11
N ASN A 22 -0.37 -0.24 6.52
CA ASN A 22 -0.79 0.62 5.42
C ASN A 22 -0.54 -0.04 4.06
N PHE A 23 -1.40 -0.98 3.69
CA PHE A 23 -1.33 -1.68 2.40
C PHE A 23 -1.47 -0.73 1.20
N ARG A 24 -2.13 0.42 1.34
CA ARG A 24 -2.27 1.39 0.26
C ARG A 24 -0.94 2.03 -0.09
N VAL A 25 -0.20 2.49 0.92
CA VAL A 25 1.14 3.03 0.73
C VAL A 25 2.08 1.95 0.24
N ASN A 26 2.02 0.74 0.80
CA ASN A 26 2.85 -0.39 0.37
C ASN A 26 2.68 -0.69 -1.14
N GLN A 27 1.46 -0.94 -1.61
CA GLN A 27 1.20 -1.31 -3.00
C GLN A 27 1.56 -0.20 -3.99
N ASN A 28 1.25 1.06 -3.64
CA ASN A 28 1.61 2.21 -4.49
C ASN A 28 3.12 2.48 -4.50
N THR A 29 3.85 2.10 -3.45
CA THR A 29 5.31 2.17 -3.43
C THR A 29 5.90 1.27 -4.52
N PHE A 30 5.46 0.02 -4.63
CA PHE A 30 5.93 -0.88 -5.70
C PHE A 30 5.56 -0.40 -7.09
N TYR A 31 4.36 0.17 -7.26
CA TYR A 31 3.98 0.79 -8.54
C TYR A 31 4.88 1.98 -8.91
N THR A 32 5.15 2.87 -7.95
CA THR A 32 6.06 4.00 -8.16
C THR A 32 7.46 3.54 -8.47
N LEU A 33 7.99 2.52 -7.79
CA LEU A 33 9.31 1.96 -8.10
C LEU A 33 9.36 1.31 -9.50
N ALA A 34 8.30 0.62 -9.92
CA ALA A 34 8.23 -0.02 -11.23
C ALA A 34 8.11 0.97 -12.40
N THR A 35 7.54 2.16 -12.18
CA THR A 35 7.13 3.07 -13.27
C THR A 35 7.71 4.48 -13.20
N GLY A 36 8.29 4.86 -12.07
CA GLY A 36 8.67 6.25 -11.78
C GLY A 36 7.48 7.18 -11.51
N ASN A 37 6.23 6.72 -11.66
CA ASN A 37 5.05 7.55 -11.43
C ASN A 37 4.75 7.69 -9.93
N THR A 38 5.02 8.87 -9.37
CA THR A 38 4.87 9.18 -7.94
C THR A 38 3.46 9.60 -7.54
N LYS A 39 2.60 9.96 -8.50
CA LYS A 39 1.26 10.50 -8.21
C LYS A 39 0.40 9.54 -7.37
N PRO A 40 0.29 8.23 -7.70
CA PRO A 40 -0.53 7.31 -6.91
C PRO A 40 -0.02 7.11 -5.47
N LEU A 41 1.30 7.13 -5.27
CA LEU A 41 1.89 7.05 -3.92
C LEU A 41 1.56 8.30 -3.10
N LYS A 42 1.67 9.49 -3.70
CA LYS A 42 1.26 10.75 -3.05
C LYS A 42 -0.21 10.70 -2.63
N ASP A 43 -1.07 10.28 -3.54
CA ASP A 43 -2.52 10.22 -3.31
C ASP A 43 -2.85 9.18 -2.21
N ALA A 44 -2.14 8.05 -2.15
CA ALA A 44 -2.28 7.06 -1.07
C ALA A 44 -1.82 7.58 0.31
N LEU A 45 -0.70 8.30 0.37
CA LEU A 45 -0.21 8.93 1.59
C LEU A 45 -1.20 9.96 2.13
N LEU A 46 -1.76 10.81 1.26
CA LEU A 46 -2.76 11.82 1.65
C LEU A 46 -4.06 11.17 2.12
N ALA A 47 -4.54 10.15 1.40
CA ALA A 47 -5.79 9.46 1.74
C ALA A 47 -5.70 8.70 3.08
N THR A 48 -4.51 8.25 3.47
CA THR A 48 -4.28 7.54 4.74
C THR A 48 -3.74 8.44 5.85
N LYS A 49 -3.45 9.71 5.57
CA LYS A 49 -2.95 10.65 6.57
C LYS A 49 -3.89 10.83 7.77
N PRO A 50 -5.23 11.01 7.59
CA PRO A 50 -6.16 11.17 8.71
C PRO A 50 -6.17 9.91 9.58
N ARG A 51 -6.08 10.08 10.90
CA ARG A 51 -6.21 9.05 11.94
C ARG A 51 -6.27 9.74 13.31
N PRO A 52 -6.77 9.06 14.36
CA PRO A 52 -6.68 9.58 15.73
C PRO A 52 -5.21 9.82 16.16
N PRO A 53 -4.92 10.82 17.02
CA PRO A 53 -3.55 11.15 17.42
C PRO A 53 -2.79 10.01 18.11
N SER A 54 -3.51 9.11 18.79
CA SER A 54 -2.97 7.93 19.50
C SER A 54 -2.70 6.73 18.58
N ALA A 55 -3.17 6.76 17.33
CA ALA A 55 -3.08 5.66 16.38
C ALA A 55 -1.95 5.85 15.34
N GLN A 56 -1.44 4.74 14.80
CA GLN A 56 -0.35 4.76 13.84
C GLN A 56 -0.48 3.77 12.68
N TRP A 57 0.00 4.17 11.51
CA TRP A 57 0.20 3.27 10.38
C TRP A 57 1.56 2.57 10.46
N GLY A 58 1.55 1.24 10.36
CA GLY A 58 2.72 0.43 10.04
C GLY A 58 3.05 0.53 8.55
N VAL A 59 4.15 1.19 8.22
CA VAL A 59 4.70 1.24 6.86
C VAL A 59 5.72 0.11 6.71
N PHE A 60 5.59 -0.65 5.63
CA PHE A 60 6.43 -1.82 5.36
C PHE A 60 6.64 -1.99 3.85
N LEU A 61 7.66 -2.73 3.45
CA LEU A 61 7.93 -3.08 2.05
C LEU A 61 7.54 -4.53 1.74
N ARG A 62 8.01 -5.49 2.54
CA ARG A 62 7.69 -6.91 2.42
C ARG A 62 7.35 -7.48 3.80
N ASN A 63 6.59 -8.56 3.82
CA ASN A 63 6.34 -9.41 4.98
C ASN A 63 6.57 -10.88 4.58
N HIS A 64 6.21 -11.83 5.44
CA HIS A 64 6.33 -13.26 5.16
C HIS A 64 5.35 -13.78 4.10
N ASP A 65 4.37 -12.97 3.69
CA ASP A 65 3.43 -13.30 2.64
C ASP A 65 3.92 -12.84 1.26
N GLU A 66 3.23 -13.32 0.24
CA GLU A 66 3.37 -12.79 -1.12
C GLU A 66 2.98 -11.31 -1.21
N LEU A 67 3.49 -10.62 -2.23
CA LEU A 67 3.15 -9.22 -2.45
C LEU A 67 1.70 -9.09 -2.95
N ASP A 68 0.79 -8.68 -2.07
CA ASP A 68 -0.57 -8.30 -2.46
C ASP A 68 -0.53 -7.01 -3.30
N LEU A 69 -1.09 -7.05 -4.52
CA LEU A 69 -1.27 -5.90 -5.43
C LEU A 69 -2.75 -5.64 -5.77
N GLY A 70 -3.69 -6.18 -4.98
CA GLY A 70 -5.12 -6.17 -5.25
C GLY A 70 -5.79 -4.79 -5.19
N ARG A 71 -5.13 -3.77 -4.63
CA ARG A 71 -5.64 -2.39 -4.57
C ARG A 71 -5.20 -1.52 -5.75
N LEU A 72 -4.32 -2.03 -6.61
CA LEU A 72 -3.93 -1.40 -7.86
C LEU A 72 -4.95 -1.71 -8.97
N THR A 73 -5.02 -0.85 -9.99
CA THR A 73 -5.79 -1.18 -11.20
C THR A 73 -5.12 -2.34 -11.95
N PRO A 74 -5.85 -3.09 -12.81
CA PRO A 74 -5.26 -4.16 -13.60
C PRO A 74 -4.03 -3.73 -14.42
N ALA A 75 -4.06 -2.53 -15.01
CA ALA A 75 -2.94 -1.98 -15.77
C ALA A 75 -1.73 -1.64 -14.87
N GLN A 76 -1.96 -1.05 -13.70
CA GLN A 76 -0.89 -0.77 -12.73
C GLN A 76 -0.23 -2.06 -12.23
N ARG A 77 -1.05 -3.06 -11.91
CA ARG A 77 -0.56 -4.38 -11.49
C ARG A 77 0.27 -5.06 -12.59
N ALA A 78 -0.18 -4.97 -13.85
CA ALA A 78 0.59 -5.49 -14.99
C ALA A 78 1.94 -4.79 -15.15
N ALA A 79 2.03 -3.48 -14.90
CA ALA A 79 3.29 -2.74 -14.91
C ALA A 79 4.26 -3.21 -13.81
N VAL A 80 3.76 -3.43 -12.59
CA VAL A 80 4.55 -4.00 -11.50
C VAL A 80 5.05 -5.40 -11.85
N PHE A 81 4.17 -6.28 -12.35
CA PHE A 81 4.58 -7.60 -12.80
C PHE A 81 5.60 -7.56 -13.94
N ALA A 82 5.49 -6.61 -14.88
CA ALA A 82 6.46 -6.48 -15.96
C ALA A 82 7.86 -6.08 -15.46
N ALA A 83 7.94 -5.26 -14.42
CA ALA A 83 9.20 -4.84 -13.83
C ALA A 83 9.86 -5.91 -12.94
N TYR A 84 9.06 -6.72 -12.24
CA TYR A 84 9.55 -7.66 -11.22
C TYR A 84 9.42 -9.14 -11.56
N ARG A 85 8.75 -9.51 -12.66
CA ARG A 85 8.89 -10.86 -13.21
C ARG A 85 10.34 -11.00 -13.65
N GLY A 86 11.10 -11.85 -12.97
CA GLY A 86 12.51 -12.05 -13.29
C GLY A 86 12.66 -12.30 -14.79
N ALA A 87 13.72 -11.76 -15.40
CA ALA A 87 14.11 -12.21 -16.72
C ALA A 87 14.25 -13.73 -16.63
N THR A 88 13.47 -14.48 -17.42
CA THR A 88 13.85 -15.85 -17.73
C THR A 88 15.30 -15.74 -18.20
N ARG A 89 16.25 -16.27 -17.43
CA ARG A 89 17.62 -16.40 -17.93
C ARG A 89 17.47 -17.26 -19.19
N LEU A 90 17.61 -16.63 -20.35
CA LEU A 90 17.90 -17.33 -21.57
C LEU A 90 19.36 -17.75 -21.41
N ASN A 91 19.54 -18.97 -20.93
CA ASN A 91 20.81 -19.68 -21.05
C ASN A 91 20.91 -20.21 -22.47
#